data_AF-A0A4Q5U8W0-F1
#
_entry.id   AF-A0A4Q5U8W0-F1
#
_cell.length_a   1.000
_cell.length_b   1.000
_cell.length_c   1.000
_cell.angle_alpha   90.00
_cell.angle_beta   90.00
_cell.angle_gamma   90.00
#
_symmetry.space_group_name_H-M   'P 1'
#
loop_
_entity.id
_entity.type
_entity.pdbx_description
1 polymer ?
#
loop_
_entity_poly.entity_id
_entity_poly.type
_entity_poly.pdbx_seq_one_letter_code
_entity_poly.pdbx_strand_id
1 'polypeptide(L)'
;MLQLAALLIYYPVFYSNYLYTDEAVQLWNYRPGSGYHMFTEQGRYLTDVLMSSLFGRADTISDVRYLRIFSFAGWLVCIPIWFLVLKNVLAEAGLKNPLAFLITLWLIGSPSFGISIGWASTMELFIANTAGLLGGYGIYLLLVRNELPVSKNLLMLLSFAAGLVSLFTYQNGFGCFLLPFFLYTLLHPGRYSVAIRGLMFFAAIALVYFLLFRYQMQVMNIEGSGRTGIRFSPVKKIVFFFTKALPPAFFGNLVYTESDRTALFYFTPFFLLMLFGTFRWFPVRIAGGVIATGPGADAPVIRARPSIAIGLTLQHLLVLLLLLMLMYFPSLLVKENYASARTRLVTSASR
;
A
#
# COMPACT_ATOMS: atom_id res chain seq x y z
N MET A 1 -13.07 -0.20 -19.32
CA MET A 1 -13.99 0.22 -18.23
C MET A 1 -13.25 0.91 -17.09
N LEU A 2 -12.30 0.26 -16.38
CA LEU A 2 -11.58 0.89 -15.25
C LEU A 2 -10.85 2.19 -15.64
N GLN A 3 -10.12 2.21 -16.76
CA GLN A 3 -9.46 3.43 -17.26
C GLN A 3 -10.47 4.53 -17.64
N LEU A 4 -11.63 4.15 -18.19
CA LEU A 4 -12.70 5.11 -18.49
C LEU A 4 -13.28 5.72 -17.21
N ALA A 5 -13.46 4.92 -16.16
CA ALA A 5 -13.86 5.43 -14.85
C ALA A 5 -12.83 6.43 -14.30
N ALA A 6 -11.53 6.10 -14.39
CA ALA A 6 -10.46 7.02 -14.00
C ALA A 6 -10.50 8.33 -14.80
N LEU A 7 -10.68 8.26 -16.12
CA LEU A 7 -10.85 9.45 -16.98
C LEU A 7 -12.03 10.30 -16.52
N LEU A 8 -13.20 9.70 -16.32
CA LEU A 8 -14.42 10.43 -15.93
C LEU A 8 -14.29 11.09 -14.55
N ILE A 9 -13.69 10.39 -13.58
CA ILE A 9 -13.52 10.91 -12.21
C ILE A 9 -12.51 12.06 -12.17
N TYR A 10 -11.39 11.95 -12.89
CA TYR A 10 -10.25 12.85 -12.74
C TYR A 10 -10.14 13.93 -13.83
N TYR A 11 -10.98 13.89 -14.86
CA TYR A 11 -11.04 14.94 -15.88
C TYR A 11 -11.09 16.38 -15.31
N PRO A 12 -11.90 16.68 -14.27
CA PRO A 12 -11.95 18.04 -13.70
C PRO A 12 -10.62 18.51 -13.08
N VAL A 13 -9.76 17.58 -12.62
CA VAL A 13 -8.49 17.91 -11.95
C VAL A 13 -7.49 18.58 -12.90
N PHE A 14 -7.60 18.35 -14.21
CA PHE A 14 -6.71 18.96 -15.20
C PHE A 14 -7.01 20.44 -15.47
N TYR A 15 -8.17 20.93 -15.03
CA TYR A 15 -8.61 22.31 -15.23
C TYR A 15 -8.45 23.18 -13.99
N SER A 16 -7.94 22.62 -12.89
CA SER A 16 -7.76 23.38 -11.65
C SER A 16 -6.46 24.19 -11.70
N ASN A 17 -6.54 25.49 -11.41
CA ASN A 17 -5.37 26.38 -11.37
C ASN A 17 -4.92 26.61 -9.93
N TYR A 18 -4.54 25.53 -9.23
CA TYR A 18 -3.95 25.62 -7.89
C TYR A 18 -2.67 24.81 -7.79
N LEU A 19 -1.81 25.17 -6.86
CA LEU A 19 -0.64 24.39 -6.47
C LEU A 19 -0.87 23.91 -5.05
N TYR A 20 -1.40 22.69 -4.90
CA TYR A 20 -1.58 22.09 -3.59
C TYR A 20 -0.26 21.41 -3.23
N THR A 21 0.64 22.14 -2.55
CA THR A 21 1.46 21.74 -1.40
C THR A 21 2.33 22.93 -0.98
N ASP A 22 2.76 22.94 0.28
CA ASP A 22 3.84 23.76 0.83
C ASP A 22 5.21 23.44 0.21
N GLU A 23 5.37 22.22 -0.33
CA GLU A 23 6.61 21.79 -0.99
C GLU A 23 6.74 22.33 -2.40
N ALA A 24 5.65 22.62 -3.10
CA ALA A 24 5.72 22.95 -4.51
C ALA A 24 6.38 24.31 -4.82
N VAL A 25 6.43 25.23 -3.84
CA VAL A 25 7.28 26.43 -3.91
C VAL A 25 8.77 26.06 -3.81
N GLN A 26 9.12 25.06 -2.98
CA GLN A 26 10.48 24.53 -2.90
C GLN A 26 10.84 23.76 -4.18
N LEU A 27 9.88 23.06 -4.78
CA LEU A 27 10.08 22.33 -6.03
C LEU A 27 10.35 23.26 -7.22
N TRP A 28 9.82 24.48 -7.20
CA TRP A 28 10.18 25.51 -8.20
C TRP A 28 11.65 25.95 -8.17
N ASN A 29 12.35 25.66 -7.06
CA ASN A 29 13.77 25.92 -6.91
C ASN A 29 14.65 24.76 -7.42
N TYR A 30 14.08 23.65 -7.93
CA TYR A 30 14.81 22.63 -8.70
C TYR A 30 15.16 23.18 -10.10
N ARG A 31 16.02 24.19 -10.14
CA ARG A 31 16.59 24.73 -11.37
C ARG A 31 17.94 24.07 -11.64
N PRO A 32 18.33 23.90 -12.91
CA PRO A 32 19.68 23.47 -13.25
C PRO A 32 20.73 24.32 -12.52
N GLY A 33 21.61 23.68 -11.75
CA GLY A 33 22.66 24.35 -10.97
C GLY A 33 22.26 24.81 -9.57
N SER A 34 21.02 24.60 -9.09
CA SER A 34 20.63 25.04 -7.73
C SER A 34 21.22 24.21 -6.59
N GLY A 35 21.77 23.02 -6.88
CA GLY A 35 22.30 22.09 -5.87
C GLY A 35 21.25 21.58 -4.88
N TYR A 36 19.95 21.80 -5.16
CA TYR A 36 18.87 21.45 -4.26
C TYR A 36 18.48 19.97 -4.41
N HIS A 37 18.56 19.20 -3.31
CA HIS A 37 18.42 17.74 -3.29
C HIS A 37 17.53 17.26 -2.13
N MET A 38 16.34 17.86 -2.00
CA MET A 38 15.40 17.59 -0.92
C MET A 38 15.03 16.10 -0.79
N PHE A 39 14.82 15.40 -1.90
CA PHE A 39 14.36 14.02 -1.88
C PHE A 39 15.50 13.03 -1.70
N THR A 40 16.68 13.34 -2.25
CA THR A 40 17.89 12.55 -2.02
C THR A 40 18.23 12.49 -0.53
N GLU A 41 18.18 13.62 0.17
CA GLU A 41 18.34 13.66 1.63
C GLU A 41 17.32 12.80 2.38
N GLN A 42 16.15 12.56 1.81
CA GLN A 42 15.10 11.73 2.38
C GLN A 42 15.16 10.26 1.92
N GLY A 43 16.22 9.87 1.19
CA GLY A 43 16.39 8.53 0.65
C GLY A 43 15.50 8.21 -0.54
N ARG A 44 14.97 9.23 -1.22
CA ARG A 44 14.10 9.13 -2.39
C ARG A 44 14.83 9.58 -3.65
N TYR A 45 15.98 8.98 -3.94
CA TYR A 45 16.85 9.39 -5.04
C TYR A 45 16.16 9.40 -6.41
N LEU A 46 15.38 8.35 -6.72
CA LEU A 46 14.70 8.27 -8.03
C LEU A 46 13.65 9.38 -8.17
N THR A 47 13.03 9.76 -7.06
CA THR A 47 12.11 10.91 -7.02
C THR A 47 12.85 12.21 -7.19
N ASP A 48 14.03 12.37 -6.58
CA ASP A 48 14.89 13.55 -6.79
C ASP A 48 15.23 13.74 -8.28
N VAL A 49 15.64 12.65 -8.95
CA VAL A 49 15.94 12.65 -10.39
C VAL A 49 14.70 12.97 -11.22
N LEU A 50 13.57 12.33 -10.91
CA LEU A 50 12.31 12.55 -11.62
C LEU A 50 11.82 14.01 -11.47
N MET A 51 11.83 14.51 -10.23
CA MET A 51 11.39 15.86 -9.89
C MET A 51 12.29 16.90 -10.51
N SER A 52 13.62 16.75 -10.42
CA SER A 52 14.58 17.64 -11.08
C SER A 52 14.34 17.70 -12.60
N SER A 53 14.09 16.54 -13.23
CA SER A 53 13.83 16.50 -14.67
C SER A 53 12.49 17.12 -15.09
N LEU A 54 11.45 16.99 -14.27
CA LEU A 54 10.09 17.41 -14.63
C LEU A 54 9.81 18.85 -14.17
N PHE A 55 10.10 19.17 -12.90
CA PHE A 55 9.94 20.53 -12.37
C PHE A 55 10.98 21.51 -12.90
N GLY A 56 12.18 21.03 -13.27
CA GLY A 56 13.18 21.88 -13.95
C GLY A 56 12.75 22.40 -15.33
N ARG A 57 11.59 21.95 -15.84
CA ARG A 57 10.97 22.40 -17.09
C ARG A 57 9.63 23.14 -16.87
N ALA A 58 9.19 23.31 -15.63
CA ALA A 58 7.92 23.94 -15.29
C ALA A 58 8.16 25.35 -14.76
N ASP A 59 8.02 26.36 -15.61
CA ASP A 59 8.31 27.76 -15.25
C ASP A 59 7.06 28.51 -14.75
N THR A 60 5.87 28.00 -15.05
CA THR A 60 4.59 28.65 -14.75
C THR A 60 3.63 27.73 -14.01
N ILE A 61 2.66 28.31 -13.30
CA ILE A 61 1.58 27.54 -12.66
C ILE A 61 0.78 26.73 -13.69
N SER A 62 0.72 27.20 -14.94
CA SER A 62 0.07 26.46 -16.02
C SER A 62 0.80 25.15 -16.33
N ASP A 63 2.13 25.13 -16.23
CA ASP A 63 2.95 23.95 -16.55
C ASP A 63 2.74 22.79 -15.57
N VAL A 64 2.28 23.08 -14.36
CA VAL A 64 1.86 22.09 -13.35
C VAL A 64 0.79 21.16 -13.93
N ARG A 65 -0.05 21.62 -14.87
CA ARG A 65 -1.02 20.78 -15.57
C ARG A 65 -0.36 19.59 -16.27
N TYR A 66 0.81 19.77 -16.87
CA TYR A 66 1.53 18.69 -17.55
C TYR A 66 2.05 17.64 -16.56
N LEU A 67 2.43 18.05 -15.35
CA LEU A 67 2.83 17.13 -14.27
C LEU A 67 1.64 16.27 -13.81
N ARG A 68 0.45 16.86 -13.73
CA ARG A 68 -0.79 16.10 -13.44
C ARG A 68 -1.14 15.12 -14.54
N ILE A 69 -1.02 15.55 -15.80
CA ILE A 69 -1.25 14.68 -16.96
C ILE A 69 -0.25 13.52 -16.93
N PHE A 70 1.02 13.79 -16.62
CA PHE A 70 2.05 12.77 -16.46
C PHE A 70 1.68 11.75 -15.37
N SER A 71 1.33 12.23 -14.17
CA SER A 71 0.89 11.36 -13.06
C SER A 71 -0.32 10.51 -13.44
N PHE A 72 -1.32 11.12 -14.06
CA PHE A 72 -2.52 10.43 -14.51
C PHE A 72 -2.24 9.38 -15.59
N ALA A 73 -1.42 9.73 -16.59
CA ALA A 73 -1.02 8.80 -17.65
C ALA A 73 -0.25 7.61 -17.07
N GLY A 74 0.65 7.86 -16.10
CA GLY A 74 1.34 6.81 -15.35
C GLY A 74 0.35 5.86 -14.67
N TRP A 75 -0.65 6.39 -13.98
CA TRP A 75 -1.70 5.58 -13.37
C TRP A 75 -2.55 4.80 -14.39
N LEU A 76 -2.85 5.36 -15.57
CA LEU A 76 -3.57 4.63 -16.61
C LEU A 76 -2.82 3.39 -17.09
N VAL A 77 -1.48 3.43 -17.09
CA VAL A 77 -0.61 2.27 -17.38
C VAL A 77 -0.58 1.30 -16.20
N CYS A 78 -0.58 1.80 -14.97
CA CYS A 78 -0.55 0.97 -13.77
C CYS A 78 -1.86 0.23 -13.48
N ILE A 79 -3.03 0.80 -13.78
CA ILE A 79 -4.34 0.20 -13.48
C ILE A 79 -4.48 -1.24 -14.04
N PRO A 80 -4.16 -1.53 -15.31
CA PRO A 80 -4.17 -2.90 -15.83
C PRO A 80 -3.25 -3.85 -15.06
N ILE A 81 -2.06 -3.39 -14.67
CA ILE A 81 -1.09 -4.19 -13.89
C ILE A 81 -1.70 -4.55 -12.53
N TRP A 82 -2.24 -3.56 -11.82
CA TRP A 82 -2.91 -3.75 -10.54
C TRP A 82 -4.07 -4.74 -10.64
N PHE A 83 -4.93 -4.56 -11.65
CA PHE A 83 -6.05 -5.47 -11.88
C PHE A 83 -5.58 -6.91 -12.13
N LEU A 84 -4.56 -7.12 -12.97
CA LEU A 84 -4.04 -8.45 -13.28
C LEU A 84 -3.40 -9.12 -12.07
N VAL A 85 -2.61 -8.38 -11.28
CA VAL A 85 -2.02 -8.90 -10.04
C VAL A 85 -3.10 -9.30 -9.06
N LEU A 86 -4.07 -8.41 -8.78
CA LEU A 86 -5.17 -8.68 -7.85
C LEU A 86 -6.01 -9.86 -8.33
N LYS A 87 -6.35 -9.91 -9.63
CA LYS A 87 -7.09 -11.02 -10.22
C LYS A 87 -6.38 -12.35 -10.01
N ASN A 88 -5.07 -12.40 -10.27
CA ASN A 88 -4.30 -13.62 -10.12
C ASN A 88 -4.20 -14.05 -8.65
N VAL A 89 -3.88 -13.13 -7.74
CA VAL A 89 -3.81 -13.44 -6.29
C VAL A 89 -5.15 -13.94 -5.75
N LEU A 90 -6.26 -13.32 -6.17
CA LEU A 90 -7.60 -13.72 -5.75
C LEU A 90 -8.03 -15.06 -6.37
N ALA A 91 -7.64 -15.33 -7.62
CA ALA A 91 -7.92 -16.60 -8.28
C ALA A 91 -7.19 -17.76 -7.62
N GLU A 92 -5.91 -17.58 -7.22
CA GLU A 92 -5.16 -18.56 -6.42
C GLU A 92 -5.81 -18.83 -5.05
N ALA A 93 -6.63 -17.91 -4.57
CA ALA A 93 -7.41 -18.05 -3.35
C ALA A 93 -8.86 -18.52 -3.57
N GLY A 94 -9.20 -18.94 -4.79
CA GLY A 94 -10.52 -19.47 -5.13
C GLY A 94 -11.63 -18.43 -5.17
N LEU A 95 -11.30 -17.13 -5.18
CA LEU A 95 -12.29 -16.05 -5.29
C LEU A 95 -12.56 -15.65 -6.74
N LYS A 96 -13.81 -15.26 -7.02
CA LYS A 96 -14.28 -14.90 -8.36
C LYS A 96 -13.72 -13.55 -8.83
N ASN A 97 -13.54 -13.43 -10.15
CA ASN A 97 -13.05 -12.25 -10.87
C ASN A 97 -13.70 -10.88 -10.53
N PRO A 98 -15.01 -10.77 -10.19
CA PRO A 98 -15.61 -9.46 -9.92
C PRO A 98 -14.96 -8.70 -8.77
N LEU A 99 -14.40 -9.41 -7.78
CA LEU A 99 -13.77 -8.76 -6.63
C LEU A 99 -12.51 -7.99 -7.01
N ALA A 100 -11.69 -8.53 -7.93
CA ALA A 100 -10.51 -7.82 -8.44
C ALA A 100 -10.89 -6.50 -9.12
N PHE A 101 -11.99 -6.51 -9.89
CA PHE A 101 -12.53 -5.31 -10.52
C PHE A 101 -12.99 -4.29 -9.48
N LEU A 102 -13.77 -4.72 -8.48
CA LEU A 102 -14.29 -3.83 -7.43
C LEU A 102 -13.18 -3.22 -6.57
N ILE A 103 -12.16 -4.00 -6.20
CA ILE A 103 -10.99 -3.49 -5.46
C ILE A 103 -10.24 -2.46 -6.31
N THR A 104 -10.03 -2.76 -7.60
CA THR A 104 -9.33 -1.80 -8.49
C THR A 104 -10.16 -0.53 -8.70
N LEU A 105 -11.47 -0.65 -8.85
CA LEU A 105 -12.37 0.50 -8.94
C LEU A 105 -12.37 1.34 -7.66
N TRP A 106 -12.35 0.69 -6.49
CA TRP A 106 -12.24 1.37 -5.20
C TRP A 106 -10.90 2.12 -5.08
N LEU A 107 -9.79 1.51 -5.51
CA LEU A 107 -8.49 2.19 -5.56
C LEU A 107 -8.54 3.43 -6.45
N ILE A 108 -9.10 3.32 -7.65
CA ILE A 108 -9.29 4.44 -8.57
C ILE A 108 -10.16 5.52 -7.92
N GLY A 109 -11.23 5.17 -7.22
CA GLY A 109 -12.12 6.13 -6.54
C GLY A 109 -11.59 6.68 -5.21
N SER A 110 -10.40 6.26 -4.76
CA SER A 110 -9.86 6.63 -3.46
C SER A 110 -9.30 8.06 -3.44
N PRO A 111 -9.37 8.78 -2.31
CA PRO A 111 -8.76 10.11 -2.20
C PRO A 111 -7.26 10.09 -2.48
N SER A 112 -6.54 9.06 -2.06
CA SER A 112 -5.10 8.92 -2.27
C SER A 112 -4.73 8.88 -3.75
N PHE A 113 -5.56 8.22 -4.58
CA PHE A 113 -5.38 8.20 -6.03
C PHE A 113 -5.59 9.60 -6.62
N GLY A 114 -6.66 10.30 -6.20
CA GLY A 114 -6.90 11.68 -6.60
C GLY A 114 -5.80 12.65 -6.16
N ILE A 115 -5.27 12.50 -4.94
CA ILE A 115 -4.14 13.29 -4.43
C ILE A 115 -2.91 13.07 -5.31
N SER A 116 -2.58 11.83 -5.64
CA SER A 116 -1.40 11.52 -6.47
C SER A 116 -1.46 12.16 -7.87
N ILE A 117 -2.66 12.44 -8.39
CA ILE A 117 -2.86 13.12 -9.67
C ILE A 117 -2.91 14.63 -9.48
N GLY A 118 -3.66 15.10 -8.48
CA GLY A 118 -3.91 16.53 -8.27
C GLY A 118 -2.71 17.28 -7.70
N TRP A 119 -1.91 16.62 -6.87
CA TRP A 119 -0.74 17.20 -6.21
C TRP A 119 0.51 16.83 -6.99
N ALA A 120 1.04 17.79 -7.75
CA ALA A 120 2.18 17.57 -8.64
C ALA A 120 3.45 17.10 -7.89
N SER A 121 3.59 17.42 -6.60
CA SER A 121 4.69 16.94 -5.76
C SER A 121 4.59 15.45 -5.38
N THR A 122 3.54 14.75 -5.82
CA THR A 122 3.29 13.33 -5.51
C THR A 122 3.13 12.48 -6.77
N MET A 123 3.59 13.00 -7.93
CA MET A 123 3.46 12.33 -9.22
C MET A 123 4.23 11.01 -9.31
N GLU A 124 5.21 10.77 -8.45
CA GLU A 124 6.01 9.56 -8.38
C GLU A 124 5.26 8.34 -7.79
N LEU A 125 4.12 8.57 -7.12
CA LEU A 125 3.43 7.54 -6.36
C LEU A 125 2.98 6.34 -7.20
N PHE A 126 2.61 6.54 -8.48
CA PHE A 126 2.22 5.42 -9.34
C PHE A 126 3.40 4.45 -9.58
N ILE A 127 4.63 4.98 -9.70
CA ILE A 127 5.85 4.19 -9.86
C ILE A 127 6.12 3.42 -8.57
N ALA A 128 6.15 4.13 -7.44
CA ALA A 128 6.48 3.53 -6.15
C ALA A 128 5.50 2.41 -5.75
N ASN A 129 4.20 2.69 -5.83
CA ASN A 129 3.16 1.74 -5.45
C ASN A 129 3.14 0.51 -6.39
N THR A 130 3.29 0.73 -7.69
CA THR A 130 3.27 -0.37 -8.68
C THR A 130 4.54 -1.22 -8.60
N ALA A 131 5.71 -0.60 -8.43
CA ALA A 131 6.96 -1.31 -8.23
C ALA A 131 6.93 -2.14 -6.94
N GLY A 132 6.38 -1.58 -5.86
CA GLY A 132 6.16 -2.31 -4.60
C GLY A 132 5.26 -3.52 -4.81
N LEU A 133 4.10 -3.33 -5.45
CA LEU A 133 3.16 -4.41 -5.77
C LEU A 133 3.79 -5.51 -6.63
N LEU A 134 4.51 -5.16 -7.69
CA LEU A 134 5.18 -6.12 -8.58
C LEU A 134 6.29 -6.88 -7.84
N GLY A 135 7.06 -6.18 -7.02
CA GLY A 135 8.07 -6.80 -6.14
C GLY A 135 7.45 -7.88 -5.27
N GLY A 136 6.37 -7.52 -4.55
CA GLY A 136 5.64 -8.43 -3.68
C GLY A 136 5.00 -9.59 -4.43
N TYR A 137 4.39 -9.31 -5.59
CA TYR A 137 3.72 -10.31 -6.40
C TYR A 137 4.70 -11.36 -6.95
N GLY A 138 5.88 -10.97 -7.42
CA GLY A 138 6.88 -11.93 -7.90
C GLY A 138 7.39 -12.85 -6.78
N ILE A 139 7.65 -12.34 -5.57
CA ILE A 139 8.01 -13.17 -4.41
C ILE A 139 6.83 -14.07 -4.00
N TYR A 140 5.61 -13.54 -4.05
CA TYR A 140 4.40 -14.33 -3.79
C TYR A 140 4.29 -15.52 -4.76
N LEU A 141 4.52 -15.31 -6.06
CA LEU A 141 4.52 -16.39 -7.05
C LEU A 141 5.58 -17.44 -6.73
N LEU A 142 6.80 -17.04 -6.37
CA LEU A 142 7.88 -17.96 -5.97
C LEU A 142 7.50 -18.85 -4.77
N LEU A 143 6.68 -18.33 -3.87
CA LEU A 143 6.32 -19.00 -2.61
C LEU A 143 5.05 -19.86 -2.72
N VAL A 144 4.12 -19.51 -3.61
CA VAL A 144 2.81 -20.16 -3.70
C VAL A 144 2.67 -21.07 -4.91
N ARG A 145 3.30 -20.73 -6.05
CA ARG A 145 3.18 -21.54 -7.27
C ARG A 145 4.33 -22.53 -7.41
N ASN A 146 3.99 -23.74 -7.86
CA ASN A 146 4.98 -24.76 -8.22
C ASN A 146 5.60 -24.48 -9.59
N GLU A 147 4.79 -24.02 -10.53
CA GLU A 147 5.18 -23.71 -11.90
C GLU A 147 5.22 -22.20 -12.10
N LEU A 148 6.31 -21.73 -12.70
CA LEU A 148 6.57 -20.31 -12.91
C LEU A 148 6.78 -20.04 -14.40
N PRO A 149 6.29 -18.89 -14.90
CA PRO A 149 6.45 -18.52 -16.31
C PRO A 149 7.91 -18.12 -16.65
N VAL A 150 8.74 -17.89 -15.64
CA VAL A 150 10.13 -17.43 -15.75
C VAL A 150 11.01 -18.16 -14.73
N SER A 151 12.33 -18.11 -14.92
CA SER A 151 13.26 -18.75 -13.99
C SER A 151 13.16 -18.12 -12.58
N LYS A 152 13.31 -18.96 -11.55
CA LYS A 152 13.21 -18.53 -10.14
C LYS A 152 14.18 -17.40 -9.81
N ASN A 153 15.42 -17.51 -10.29
CA ASN A 153 16.47 -16.53 -10.04
C ASN A 153 16.16 -15.18 -10.70
N LEU A 154 15.67 -15.19 -11.95
CA LEU A 154 15.29 -13.96 -12.64
C LEU A 154 14.09 -13.29 -11.95
N LEU A 155 13.06 -14.06 -11.58
CA LEU A 155 11.91 -13.51 -10.88
C LEU A 155 12.29 -12.91 -9.52
N MET A 156 13.16 -13.58 -8.77
CA MET A 156 13.68 -13.07 -7.50
C MET A 156 14.46 -11.76 -7.70
N LEU A 157 15.35 -11.70 -8.70
CA LEU A 157 16.12 -10.49 -9.03
C LEU A 157 15.19 -9.33 -9.42
N LEU A 158 14.23 -9.57 -10.31
CA LEU A 158 13.26 -8.56 -10.75
C LEU A 158 12.39 -8.08 -9.58
N SER A 159 11.94 -8.99 -8.72
CA SER A 159 11.18 -8.63 -7.52
C SER A 159 11.98 -7.77 -6.55
N PHE A 160 13.25 -8.11 -6.35
CA PHE A 160 14.15 -7.37 -5.49
C PHE A 160 14.40 -5.96 -6.05
N ALA A 161 14.71 -5.86 -7.34
CA ALA A 161 14.91 -4.60 -8.03
C ALA A 161 13.65 -3.72 -7.98
N ALA A 162 12.47 -4.29 -8.22
CA ALA A 162 11.20 -3.55 -8.11
C ALA A 162 10.94 -3.04 -6.67
N GLY A 163 11.28 -3.84 -5.65
CA GLY A 163 11.22 -3.39 -4.27
C GLY A 163 12.17 -2.23 -3.95
N LEU A 164 13.40 -2.28 -4.46
CA LEU A 164 14.36 -1.17 -4.33
C LEU A 164 13.87 0.09 -5.07
N VAL A 165 13.37 -0.05 -6.30
CA VAL A 165 12.78 1.06 -7.07
C VAL A 165 11.65 1.71 -6.26
N SER A 166 10.76 0.91 -5.68
CA SER A 166 9.69 1.40 -4.82
C SER A 166 10.21 2.28 -3.68
N LEU A 167 11.20 1.79 -2.92
CA LEU A 167 11.77 2.50 -1.78
C LEU A 167 12.55 3.77 -2.17
N PHE A 168 13.32 3.73 -3.26
CA PHE A 168 14.05 4.90 -3.77
C PHE A 168 13.15 5.92 -4.47
N THR A 169 11.91 5.56 -4.81
CA THR A 169 10.89 6.51 -5.27
C THR A 169 10.10 7.05 -4.08
N TYR A 170 9.36 6.20 -3.37
CA TYR A 170 8.56 6.64 -2.23
C TYR A 170 8.38 5.48 -1.25
N GLN A 171 8.97 5.60 -0.05
CA GLN A 171 9.08 4.48 0.88
C GLN A 171 7.71 3.90 1.27
N ASN A 172 6.69 4.73 1.41
CA ASN A 172 5.34 4.27 1.80
C ASN A 172 4.70 3.42 0.70
N GLY A 173 5.08 3.63 -0.56
CA GLY A 173 4.62 2.79 -1.67
C GLY A 173 5.15 1.36 -1.60
N PHE A 174 6.24 1.13 -0.87
CA PHE A 174 6.75 -0.22 -0.63
C PHE A 174 5.77 -1.06 0.20
N GLY A 175 4.85 -0.44 0.95
CA GLY A 175 3.76 -1.16 1.62
C GLY A 175 2.94 -2.04 0.67
N CYS A 176 2.80 -1.66 -0.60
CA CYS A 176 2.11 -2.47 -1.62
C CYS A 176 2.76 -3.84 -1.87
N PHE A 177 4.04 -4.03 -1.50
CA PHE A 177 4.72 -5.32 -1.53
C PHE A 177 4.00 -6.38 -0.69
N LEU A 178 3.43 -5.99 0.45
CA LEU A 178 2.76 -6.94 1.35
C LEU A 178 1.33 -7.26 0.90
N LEU A 179 0.78 -6.56 -0.11
CA LEU A 179 -0.62 -6.71 -0.51
C LEU A 179 -0.97 -8.15 -0.98
N PRO A 180 -0.17 -8.81 -1.84
CA PRO A 180 -0.43 -10.20 -2.22
C PRO A 180 -0.46 -11.16 -1.02
N PHE A 181 0.47 -10.96 -0.07
CA PHE A 181 0.57 -11.77 1.15
C PHE A 181 -0.60 -11.54 2.10
N PHE A 182 -1.03 -10.28 2.24
CA PHE A 182 -2.21 -9.91 3.03
C PHE A 182 -3.46 -10.59 2.47
N LEU A 183 -3.72 -10.45 1.17
CA LEU A 183 -4.87 -11.09 0.51
C LEU A 183 -4.81 -12.61 0.62
N TYR A 184 -3.64 -13.21 0.41
CA TYR A 184 -3.48 -14.66 0.56
C TYR A 184 -3.76 -15.12 1.98
N THR A 185 -3.24 -14.40 2.98
CA THR A 185 -3.43 -14.72 4.39
C THR A 185 -4.88 -14.59 4.80
N LEU A 186 -5.53 -13.49 4.41
CA LEU A 186 -6.95 -13.23 4.65
C LEU A 186 -7.83 -14.40 4.19
N LEU A 187 -7.46 -15.02 3.06
CA LEU A 187 -8.25 -16.08 2.44
C LEU A 187 -7.83 -17.50 2.84
N HIS A 188 -6.63 -17.66 3.39
CA HIS A 188 -6.10 -18.95 3.84
C HIS A 188 -5.65 -18.91 5.30
N PRO A 189 -6.60 -18.89 6.25
CA PRO A 189 -6.28 -18.94 7.66
C PRO A 189 -5.42 -20.17 8.00
N GLY A 190 -4.42 -19.98 8.85
CA GLY A 190 -3.45 -21.02 9.20
C GLY A 190 -2.26 -21.16 8.25
N ARG A 191 -2.29 -20.59 7.03
CA ARG A 191 -1.16 -20.61 6.09
C ARG A 191 -0.19 -19.43 6.26
N TYR A 192 0.17 -19.13 7.50
CA TYR A 192 0.99 -17.96 7.84
C TYR A 192 2.44 -18.06 7.37
N SER A 193 2.93 -19.25 7.04
CA SER A 193 4.31 -19.46 6.56
C SER A 193 4.62 -18.66 5.30
N VAL A 194 3.64 -18.52 4.39
CA VAL A 194 3.78 -17.70 3.17
C VAL A 194 3.94 -16.23 3.53
N ALA A 195 3.11 -15.71 4.45
CA ALA A 195 3.18 -14.34 4.91
C ALA A 195 4.48 -14.02 5.65
N ILE A 196 4.93 -14.92 6.53
CA ILE A 196 6.18 -14.78 7.28
C ILE A 196 7.37 -14.74 6.31
N ARG A 197 7.42 -15.65 5.32
CA ARG A 197 8.46 -15.62 4.28
C ARG A 197 8.42 -14.34 3.46
N GLY A 198 7.23 -13.89 3.04
CA GLY A 198 7.06 -12.59 2.39
C GLY A 198 7.59 -11.43 3.24
N LEU A 199 7.33 -11.44 4.54
CA LEU A 199 7.83 -10.42 5.47
C LEU A 199 9.35 -10.45 5.61
N MET A 200 9.98 -11.63 5.60
CA MET A 200 11.44 -11.74 5.61
C MET A 200 12.05 -11.10 4.35
N PHE A 201 11.47 -11.33 3.17
CA PHE A 201 11.90 -10.67 1.93
C PHE A 201 11.69 -9.15 1.98
N PHE A 202 10.53 -8.71 2.48
CA PHE A 202 10.23 -7.29 2.68
C PHE A 202 11.30 -6.61 3.56
N ALA A 203 11.63 -7.22 4.70
CA ALA A 203 12.65 -6.72 5.61
C ALA A 203 14.06 -6.74 4.98
N ALA A 204 14.41 -7.79 4.23
CA ALA A 204 15.70 -7.90 3.56
C ALA A 204 15.88 -6.81 2.49
N ILE A 205 14.86 -6.55 1.67
CA ILE A 205 14.88 -5.46 0.68
C ILE A 205 15.01 -4.11 1.38
N ALA A 206 14.25 -3.87 2.45
CA ALA A 206 14.33 -2.62 3.22
C ALA A 206 15.72 -2.41 3.84
N LEU A 207 16.36 -3.48 4.33
CA LEU A 207 17.73 -3.43 4.84
C LEU A 207 18.72 -3.07 3.74
N VAL A 208 18.66 -3.73 2.58
CA VAL A 208 19.56 -3.43 1.46
C VAL A 208 19.35 -2.01 0.94
N TYR A 209 18.09 -1.57 0.81
CA TYR A 209 17.77 -0.18 0.50
C TYR A 209 18.44 0.78 1.49
N PHE A 210 18.34 0.53 2.79
CA PHE A 210 18.94 1.41 3.79
C PHE A 210 20.47 1.48 3.65
N LEU A 211 21.13 0.34 3.41
CA LEU A 211 22.57 0.31 3.16
C LEU A 211 22.95 1.10 1.91
N LEU A 212 22.21 0.92 0.81
CA LEU A 212 22.44 1.64 -0.45
C LEU A 212 22.19 3.15 -0.29
N PHE A 213 21.15 3.55 0.44
CA PHE A 213 20.88 4.94 0.76
C PHE A 213 22.02 5.58 1.57
N ARG A 214 22.51 4.88 2.61
CA ARG A 214 23.65 5.38 3.40
C ARG A 214 24.91 5.52 2.56
N TYR A 215 25.19 4.54 1.71
CA TYR A 215 26.30 4.61 0.77
C TYR A 215 26.15 5.79 -0.21
N GLN A 216 24.94 5.98 -0.75
CA GLN A 216 24.65 7.10 -1.63
C GLN A 216 24.93 8.46 -0.96
N MET A 217 24.49 8.66 0.28
CA MET A 217 24.74 9.90 1.02
C MET A 217 26.25 10.17 1.19
N GLN A 218 27.05 9.12 1.42
CA GLN A 218 28.51 9.23 1.50
C GLN A 218 29.12 9.61 0.15
N VAL A 219 28.72 8.96 -0.93
CA VAL A 219 29.24 9.25 -2.29
C VAL A 219 28.89 10.68 -2.72
N MET A 220 27.72 11.18 -2.35
CA MET A 220 27.26 12.52 -2.72
C MET A 220 27.73 13.62 -1.74
N ASN A 221 28.47 13.28 -0.68
CA ASN A 221 28.89 14.20 0.38
C ASN A 221 27.73 15.00 0.99
N ILE A 222 26.56 14.36 1.16
CA ILE A 222 25.39 15.00 1.76
C ILE A 222 25.37 14.68 3.25
N GLU A 223 25.36 15.71 4.10
CA GLU A 223 25.22 15.52 5.54
C GLU A 223 23.81 15.02 5.89
N GLY A 224 23.75 14.00 6.75
CA GLY A 224 22.48 13.42 7.16
C GLY A 224 21.65 14.42 7.96
N SER A 225 20.51 14.86 7.42
CA SER A 225 19.57 15.69 8.17
C SER A 225 18.96 14.91 9.35
N GLY A 226 18.43 15.62 10.35
CA GLY A 226 17.71 15.00 11.47
C GLY A 226 16.49 14.13 11.08
N ARG A 227 16.09 14.15 9.80
CA ARG A 227 15.05 13.28 9.21
C ARG A 227 15.60 11.91 8.79
N THR A 228 16.90 11.80 8.52
CA THR A 228 17.59 10.55 8.13
C THR A 228 17.93 9.64 9.31
N GLY A 229 17.83 10.15 10.54
CA GLY A 229 18.09 9.39 11.74
C GLY A 229 17.02 8.33 12.00
N ILE A 230 17.44 7.10 12.30
CA ILE A 230 16.55 6.04 12.75
C ILE A 230 15.99 6.42 14.13
N ARG A 231 14.68 6.63 14.22
CA ARG A 231 14.00 6.85 15.51
C ARG A 231 13.23 5.61 15.92
N PHE A 232 13.70 4.91 16.94
CA PHE A 232 13.02 3.73 17.48
C PHE A 232 12.06 4.13 18.59
N SER A 233 10.82 4.50 18.21
CA SER A 233 9.75 4.82 19.16
C SER A 233 8.51 3.94 18.89
N PRO A 234 8.57 2.62 19.18
CA PRO A 234 7.54 1.66 18.78
C PRO A 234 6.15 2.03 19.31
N VAL A 235 6.04 2.46 20.56
CA VAL A 235 4.75 2.88 21.16
C VAL A 235 4.14 4.06 20.41
N LYS A 236 4.91 5.13 20.16
CA LYS A 236 4.41 6.31 19.43
C LYS A 236 3.97 5.95 18.00
N LYS A 237 4.66 5.00 17.36
CA LYS A 237 4.35 4.51 16.02
C LYS A 237 3.06 3.68 15.99
N ILE A 238 2.86 2.81 16.97
CA ILE A 238 1.62 2.06 17.14
C ILE A 238 0.45 3.02 17.38
N VAL A 239 0.60 3.99 18.29
CA VAL A 239 -0.42 5.01 18.55
C VAL A 239 -0.71 5.80 17.28
N PHE A 240 0.31 6.24 16.55
CA PHE A 240 0.15 6.94 15.27
C PHE A 240 -0.62 6.10 14.26
N PHE A 241 -0.30 4.82 14.11
CA PHE A 241 -1.01 3.92 13.19
C PHE A 241 -2.52 3.86 13.50
N PHE A 242 -2.90 3.60 14.76
CA PHE A 242 -4.30 3.49 15.13
C PHE A 242 -5.06 4.83 15.13
N THR A 243 -4.37 5.95 15.34
CA THR A 243 -5.00 7.27 15.45
C THR A 243 -4.99 8.07 14.15
N LYS A 244 -4.06 7.79 13.23
CA LYS A 244 -3.82 8.60 12.02
C LYS A 244 -3.86 7.80 10.74
N ALA A 245 -3.22 6.63 10.69
CA ALA A 245 -3.06 5.90 9.43
C ALA A 245 -4.25 4.95 9.13
N LEU A 246 -4.71 4.22 10.15
CA LEU A 246 -5.77 3.23 10.02
C LEU A 246 -7.14 3.86 9.72
N PRO A 247 -7.57 4.94 10.41
CA PRO A 247 -8.91 5.46 10.18
C PRO A 247 -9.16 5.98 8.75
N PRO A 248 -8.29 6.79 8.12
CA PRO A 248 -8.49 7.24 6.72
C PRO A 248 -8.58 6.10 5.71
N ALA A 249 -7.89 4.97 5.97
CA ALA A 249 -7.92 3.81 5.09
C ALA A 249 -9.32 3.15 5.02
N PHE A 250 -10.13 3.30 6.07
CA PHE A 250 -11.47 2.71 6.16
C PHE A 250 -12.60 3.74 6.03
N PHE A 251 -12.32 5.01 6.27
CA PHE A 251 -13.35 6.05 6.30
C PHE A 251 -13.71 6.71 4.98
N GLY A 252 -13.03 6.35 3.89
CA GLY A 252 -13.40 6.73 2.52
C GLY A 252 -13.94 8.16 2.43
N ASN A 253 -13.05 9.15 2.33
CA ASN A 253 -13.41 10.56 2.14
C ASN A 253 -14.21 11.25 3.26
N LEU A 254 -14.57 10.58 4.37
CA LEU A 254 -15.10 11.31 5.53
C LEU A 254 -14.01 12.23 6.07
N VAL A 255 -14.14 13.53 5.81
CA VAL A 255 -13.28 14.56 6.36
C VAL A 255 -13.57 14.63 7.85
N TYR A 256 -12.69 14.04 8.66
CA TYR A 256 -12.73 14.21 10.10
C TYR A 256 -11.52 15.05 10.52
N THR A 257 -11.73 15.99 11.44
CA THR A 257 -10.63 16.70 12.06
C THR A 257 -9.95 15.78 13.07
N GLU A 258 -8.63 15.85 13.15
CA GLU A 258 -7.86 14.98 14.06
C GLU A 258 -8.22 15.14 15.54
N SER A 259 -8.80 16.28 15.90
CA SER A 259 -9.34 16.58 17.23
C SER A 259 -10.74 16.01 17.47
N ASP A 260 -11.40 15.51 16.43
CA ASP A 260 -12.78 15.09 16.49
C ASP A 260 -12.91 13.64 16.96
N ARG A 261 -13.31 13.49 18.22
CA ARG A 261 -13.56 12.18 18.84
C ARG A 261 -14.76 11.46 18.21
N THR A 262 -15.61 12.12 17.42
CA THR A 262 -16.70 11.42 16.71
C THR A 262 -16.17 10.48 15.63
N ALA A 263 -14.95 10.68 15.12
CA ALA A 263 -14.28 9.70 14.26
C ALA A 263 -14.16 8.32 14.94
N LEU A 264 -13.89 8.26 16.25
CA LEU A 264 -13.89 6.97 16.99
C LEU A 264 -15.28 6.31 16.99
N PHE A 265 -16.37 7.10 17.03
CA PHE A 265 -17.74 6.59 16.98
C PHE A 265 -18.12 6.01 15.61
N TYR A 266 -17.58 6.53 14.50
CA TYR A 266 -17.76 5.93 13.18
C TYR A 266 -16.83 4.71 12.98
N PHE A 267 -15.64 4.74 13.60
CA PHE A 267 -14.61 3.70 13.41
C PHE A 267 -15.00 2.44 14.15
N THR A 268 -15.46 2.61 15.39
CA THR A 268 -15.74 1.50 16.30
C THR A 268 -16.77 0.53 15.71
N PRO A 269 -17.92 0.96 15.16
CA PRO A 269 -18.86 0.05 14.51
C PRO A 269 -18.28 -0.63 13.28
N PHE A 270 -17.55 0.08 12.41
CA PHE A 270 -16.94 -0.52 11.22
C PHE A 270 -15.88 -1.55 11.59
N PHE A 271 -14.99 -1.22 12.54
CA PHE A 271 -13.97 -2.12 13.06
C PHE A 271 -14.59 -3.35 13.74
N LEU A 272 -15.64 -3.15 14.56
CA LEU A 272 -16.41 -4.22 15.18
C LEU A 272 -17.13 -5.08 14.13
N LEU A 273 -17.61 -4.49 13.03
CA LEU A 273 -18.29 -5.20 11.94
C LEU A 273 -17.29 -5.95 11.06
N MET A 274 -16.08 -5.43 10.89
CA MET A 274 -14.95 -6.17 10.33
C MET A 274 -14.60 -7.37 11.19
N LEU A 275 -14.37 -7.15 12.50
CA LEU A 275 -14.14 -8.19 13.51
C LEU A 275 -15.24 -9.26 13.44
N PHE A 276 -16.50 -8.84 13.53
CA PHE A 276 -17.67 -9.69 13.50
C PHE A 276 -17.83 -10.42 12.15
N GLY A 277 -17.51 -9.75 11.04
CA GLY A 277 -17.46 -10.34 9.70
C GLY A 277 -16.42 -11.45 9.61
N THR A 278 -15.19 -11.22 10.11
CA THR A 278 -14.19 -12.28 10.26
C THR A 278 -14.66 -13.42 11.16
N PHE A 279 -15.42 -13.15 12.22
CA PHE A 279 -15.98 -14.20 13.08
C PHE A 279 -17.16 -14.95 12.45
N ARG A 280 -17.97 -14.31 11.58
CA ARG A 280 -19.20 -14.87 10.99
C ARG A 280 -18.99 -15.53 9.62
N TRP A 281 -18.02 -15.07 8.84
CA TRP A 281 -17.64 -15.67 7.54
C TRP A 281 -16.71 -16.86 7.67
N PHE A 282 -16.13 -17.08 8.85
CA PHE A 282 -15.85 -18.45 9.24
C PHE A 282 -17.20 -19.10 9.49
N PRO A 283 -17.69 -20.01 8.64
CA PRO A 283 -18.69 -20.91 9.14
C PRO A 283 -18.05 -21.52 10.39
N VAL A 284 -18.64 -21.24 11.55
CA VAL A 284 -18.88 -22.33 12.48
C VAL A 284 -19.55 -23.35 11.57
N ARG A 285 -18.76 -24.28 11.02
CA ARG A 285 -19.28 -25.56 10.56
C ARG A 285 -19.85 -26.14 11.84
N ILE A 286 -21.04 -25.66 12.21
CA ILE A 286 -21.90 -26.32 13.17
C ILE A 286 -22.00 -27.70 12.56
N ALA A 287 -21.51 -28.65 13.33
CA ALA A 287 -21.34 -30.03 12.95
C ALA A 287 -22.68 -30.61 12.46
N GLY A 288 -23.03 -30.36 11.21
CA GLY A 288 -23.91 -31.18 10.41
C GLY A 288 -23.11 -32.38 9.94
N GLY A 289 -22.55 -33.13 10.88
CA GLY A 289 -22.21 -34.51 10.62
C GLY A 289 -23.53 -35.20 10.32
N VAL A 290 -23.86 -35.34 9.04
CA VAL A 290 -24.80 -36.36 8.62
C VAL A 290 -24.09 -37.67 8.93
N ILE A 291 -24.37 -38.20 10.12
CA ILE A 291 -24.03 -39.57 10.49
C ILE A 291 -24.91 -40.43 9.59
N ALA A 292 -24.35 -40.93 8.48
CA ALA A 292 -24.95 -42.04 7.79
C ALA A 292 -24.72 -43.28 8.66
N THR A 293 -25.65 -43.55 9.59
CA THR A 293 -25.73 -44.86 10.25
C THR A 293 -26.34 -45.84 9.27
N GLY A 294 -25.50 -46.45 8.42
CA GLY A 294 -25.87 -47.70 7.76
C GLY A 294 -25.94 -48.82 8.80
N PRO A 295 -27.02 -49.62 8.85
CA PRO A 295 -27.11 -50.76 9.75
C PRO A 295 -26.24 -51.89 9.21
N GLY A 296 -25.00 -51.98 9.68
CA GLY A 296 -24.14 -53.14 9.46
C GLY A 296 -22.79 -52.84 8.81
N ALA A 297 -21.83 -52.41 9.61
CA ALA A 297 -20.40 -52.72 9.41
C ALA A 297 -19.62 -52.25 10.64
N ASP A 298 -18.71 -53.09 11.11
CA ASP A 298 -17.89 -52.90 12.30
C ASP A 298 -17.12 -51.57 12.30
N ALA A 299 -17.45 -50.77 13.32
CA ALA A 299 -16.75 -49.63 13.90
C ALA A 299 -15.97 -48.68 12.96
N PRO A 300 -16.55 -47.52 12.59
CA PRO A 300 -15.76 -46.43 12.03
C PRO A 300 -14.89 -45.82 13.14
N VAL A 301 -13.57 -45.77 12.92
CA VAL A 301 -12.66 -44.94 13.70
C VAL A 301 -13.09 -43.48 13.50
N ILE A 302 -13.88 -42.95 14.42
CA ILE A 302 -14.21 -41.53 14.48
C ILE A 302 -12.93 -40.80 14.88
N ARG A 303 -12.12 -40.42 13.88
CA ARG A 303 -11.10 -39.40 14.07
C ARG A 303 -11.83 -38.10 14.34
N ALA A 304 -12.05 -37.81 15.63
CA ALA A 304 -12.37 -36.48 16.10
C ALA A 304 -11.35 -35.51 15.49
N ARG A 305 -11.81 -34.64 14.59
CA ARG A 305 -11.03 -33.51 14.09
C ARG A 305 -11.55 -32.23 14.72
N PRO A 306 -10.62 -31.31 15.02
CA PRO A 306 -10.58 -30.65 16.31
C PRO A 306 -11.45 -29.39 16.35
N SER A 307 -11.86 -29.07 17.58
CA SER A 307 -12.43 -27.82 18.08
C SER A 307 -11.45 -26.63 17.96
N ILE A 308 -11.03 -26.32 16.73
CA ILE A 308 -10.21 -25.14 16.40
C ILE A 308 -11.12 -24.12 15.72
N ALA A 309 -11.80 -23.26 16.49
CA ALA A 309 -12.62 -22.20 15.88
C ALA A 309 -12.49 -20.81 16.52
N ILE A 310 -11.99 -20.69 17.75
CA ILE A 310 -11.84 -19.38 18.43
C ILE A 310 -10.37 -18.94 18.53
N GLY A 311 -9.43 -19.86 18.76
CA GLY A 311 -7.99 -19.52 18.80
C GLY A 311 -7.43 -19.11 17.42
N LEU A 312 -7.89 -19.77 16.35
CA LEU A 312 -7.44 -19.49 14.99
C LEU A 312 -7.91 -18.12 14.49
N THR A 313 -9.05 -17.61 14.97
CA THR A 313 -9.62 -16.32 14.55
C THR A 313 -8.89 -15.14 15.19
N LEU A 314 -8.52 -15.21 16.48
CA LEU A 314 -7.70 -14.18 17.11
C LEU A 314 -6.28 -14.12 16.52
N GLN A 315 -5.62 -15.27 16.36
CA GLN A 315 -4.28 -15.33 15.75
C GLN A 315 -4.31 -14.78 14.31
N HIS A 316 -5.32 -15.14 13.52
CA HIS A 316 -5.50 -14.64 12.17
C HIS A 316 -5.68 -13.12 12.13
N LEU A 317 -6.53 -12.57 13.01
CA LEU A 317 -6.73 -11.13 13.12
C LEU A 317 -5.43 -10.41 13.49
N LEU A 318 -4.67 -10.94 14.45
CA LEU A 318 -3.39 -10.38 14.87
C LEU A 318 -2.37 -10.37 13.72
N VAL A 319 -2.30 -11.44 12.91
CA VAL A 319 -1.42 -11.48 11.73
C VAL A 319 -1.86 -10.47 10.68
N LEU A 320 -3.17 -10.34 10.40
CA LEU A 320 -3.68 -9.34 9.46
C LEU A 320 -3.38 -7.92 9.92
N LEU A 321 -3.59 -7.64 11.21
CA LEU A 321 -3.29 -6.34 11.81
C LEU A 321 -1.80 -6.02 11.77
N LEU A 322 -0.96 -7.02 12.06
CA LEU A 322 0.48 -6.90 11.93
C LEU A 322 0.90 -6.60 10.48
N LEU A 323 0.33 -7.29 9.49
CA LEU A 323 0.59 -7.01 8.08
C LEU A 323 0.17 -5.60 7.69
N LEU A 324 -1.00 -5.14 8.14
CA LEU A 324 -1.46 -3.76 7.90
C LEU A 324 -0.53 -2.74 8.55
N MET A 325 -0.11 -2.96 9.80
CA MET A 325 0.86 -2.09 10.46
C MET A 325 2.20 -2.07 9.75
N LEU A 326 2.64 -3.23 9.22
CA LEU A 326 3.90 -3.37 8.50
C LEU A 326 3.86 -2.76 7.09
N MET A 327 2.70 -2.70 6.44
CA MET A 327 2.54 -1.92 5.20
C MET A 327 2.87 -0.44 5.40
N TYR A 328 2.61 0.10 6.60
CA TYR A 328 2.99 1.46 6.98
C TYR A 328 4.38 1.57 7.60
N PHE A 329 5.09 0.46 7.82
CA PHE A 329 6.39 0.47 8.49
C PHE A 329 7.46 1.35 7.82
N PRO A 330 7.58 1.42 6.48
CA PRO A 330 8.55 2.31 5.85
C PRO A 330 8.35 3.77 6.27
N SER A 331 7.08 4.19 6.41
CA SER A 331 6.65 5.51 6.85
C SER A 331 6.94 5.76 8.33
N LEU A 332 6.95 4.69 9.11
CA LEU A 332 7.27 4.75 10.53
C LEU A 332 8.78 4.84 10.77
N LEU A 333 9.64 4.36 9.89
CA LEU A 333 11.10 4.39 10.07
C LEU A 333 11.68 5.79 9.94
N VAL A 334 11.16 6.59 9.01
CA VAL A 334 11.60 7.96 8.73
C VAL A 334 10.69 8.95 9.45
N LYS A 335 11.24 10.06 9.93
CA LYS A 335 10.43 11.12 10.56
C LYS A 335 9.64 11.86 9.48
N GLU A 336 8.42 11.41 9.19
CA GLU A 336 7.48 12.14 8.34
C GLU A 336 6.69 13.18 9.16
N ASN A 337 6.61 14.41 8.63
CA ASN A 337 5.77 15.46 9.19
C ASN A 337 4.34 15.29 8.64
N TYR A 338 3.55 14.38 9.22
CA TYR A 338 2.16 14.13 8.80
C TYR A 338 1.16 15.26 9.08
N ALA A 339 1.62 16.42 9.56
CA ALA A 339 0.78 17.54 9.89
C ALA A 339 0.29 18.30 8.64
N SER A 340 -0.32 17.58 7.69
CA SER A 340 -1.17 18.22 6.67
C SER A 340 -2.62 18.00 7.09
N ALA A 341 -3.12 18.88 7.95
CA ALA A 341 -4.54 19.00 8.27
C ALA A 341 -5.40 19.49 7.08
N ARG A 342 -4.91 19.33 5.84
CA ARG A 342 -5.36 20.09 4.65
C ARG A 342 -5.92 19.23 3.52
N THR A 343 -6.17 17.95 3.72
CA THR A 343 -7.01 17.18 2.77
C THR A 343 -8.49 17.50 2.98
N ARG A 344 -8.88 18.77 2.77
CA ARG A 344 -10.26 19.11 2.47
C ARG A 344 -10.45 18.84 0.98
N LEU A 345 -11.36 17.93 0.63
CA LEU A 345 -11.80 17.76 -0.75
C LEU A 345 -12.30 19.11 -1.28
N VAL A 346 -11.93 19.45 -2.52
CA VAL A 346 -12.37 20.66 -3.25
C VAL A 346 -13.91 20.77 -3.31
N THR A 347 -14.65 19.70 -3.03
CA THR A 347 -16.12 19.69 -2.97
C THR A 347 -16.71 20.35 -1.72
N SER A 348 -15.91 20.68 -0.70
CA SER A 348 -16.37 21.63 0.32
C SER A 348 -16.38 23.00 -0.31
N ALA A 349 -17.51 23.35 -0.95
CA ALA A 349 -17.79 24.70 -1.39
C ALA A 349 -17.52 25.64 -0.21
N SER A 350 -16.40 26.35 -0.27
CA SER A 350 -16.16 27.51 0.58
C SER A 350 -17.16 28.57 0.11
N ARG A 351 -18.31 28.60 0.78
CA ARG A 351 -19.04 29.86 0.95
C ARG A 351 -18.36 30.64 2.06
#